data_AF-A0A1I1XKK1-F1
#
_entry.id   AF-A0A1I1XKK1-F1
#
_cell.length_a   1.000
_cell.length_b   1.000
_cell.length_c   1.000
_cell.angle_alpha   90.00
_cell.angle_beta   90.00
_cell.angle_gamma   90.00
#
_symmetry.space_group_name_H-M   'P 1'
#
loop_
_entity.id
_entity.type
_entity.pdbx_description
1 polymer ?
#
loop_
_entity_poly.entity_id
_entity_poly.type
_entity_poly.pdbx_seq_one_letter_code
_entity_poly.pdbx_strand_id
1 'polypeptide(L)'
;MISLYICKINYDNVLNVSGMNIYYIALTAHIMGITMMAGATLVDYVIYKQCWKYLPDSKPKALVIHEGLSKIPLLIGIGIMLLIISGVTMMQITKGVFGEQLWFRIKFGLVLLIIINGLAVGRRQGLKLAKLLLEATLTEAKLLKIKNNLTLFHLSQLVLFVIIFILSVFKFN
;
A
#
# COMPACT_ATOMS: atom_id res chain seq x y z
N MET A 1 -44.07 -2.33 -31.14
CA MET A 1 -43.77 -1.54 -29.91
C MET A 1 -43.32 -2.43 -28.73
N ILE A 2 -43.93 -3.60 -28.50
CA ILE A 2 -43.58 -4.53 -27.40
C ILE A 2 -42.16 -5.15 -27.53
N SER A 3 -41.73 -5.49 -28.75
CA SER A 3 -40.40 -6.10 -28.99
C SER A 3 -39.20 -5.19 -28.62
N LEU A 4 -39.33 -3.88 -28.84
CA LEU A 4 -38.31 -2.90 -28.44
C LEU A 4 -38.21 -2.75 -26.91
N TYR A 5 -39.33 -2.90 -26.20
CA TYR A 5 -39.36 -2.85 -24.74
C TYR A 5 -38.65 -4.06 -24.12
N ILE A 6 -38.85 -5.26 -24.67
CA ILE A 6 -38.20 -6.49 -24.18
C ILE A 6 -36.68 -6.43 -24.42
N CYS A 7 -36.25 -5.91 -25.57
CA CYS A 7 -34.83 -5.71 -25.88
C CYS A 7 -34.15 -4.73 -24.89
N LYS A 8 -34.81 -3.62 -24.57
CA LYS A 8 -34.30 -2.63 -23.60
C LYS A 8 -34.19 -3.19 -22.19
N ILE A 9 -35.21 -3.92 -21.71
CA ILE A 9 -35.20 -4.56 -20.38
C ILE A 9 -34.07 -5.60 -20.28
N ASN A 10 -33.85 -6.40 -21.33
CA ASN A 10 -32.79 -7.40 -21.33
C ASN A 10 -31.39 -6.74 -21.35
N TYR A 11 -31.21 -5.69 -22.14
CA TYR A 11 -29.96 -4.91 -22.19
C TYR A 11 -29.66 -4.22 -20.85
N ASP A 12 -30.66 -3.60 -20.22
CA ASP A 12 -30.53 -2.96 -18.91
C ASP A 12 -30.17 -3.98 -17.82
N ASN A 13 -30.75 -5.19 -17.87
CA ASN A 13 -30.41 -6.28 -16.95
C ASN A 13 -28.98 -6.81 -17.15
N VAL A 14 -28.52 -6.98 -18.40
CA VAL A 14 -27.13 -7.39 -18.68
C VAL A 14 -26.12 -6.32 -18.24
N LEU A 15 -26.43 -5.04 -18.44
CA LEU A 15 -25.60 -3.93 -17.94
C LEU A 15 -25.56 -3.88 -16.41
N ASN A 16 -26.66 -4.19 -15.73
CA ASN A 16 -26.70 -4.21 -14.27
C ASN A 16 -25.89 -5.37 -13.68
N VAL A 17 -26.01 -6.56 -14.26
CA VAL A 17 -25.24 -7.74 -13.83
C VAL A 17 -23.74 -7.56 -14.09
N SER A 18 -23.37 -7.01 -15.25
CA SER A 18 -21.96 -6.72 -15.56
C SER A 18 -21.37 -5.62 -14.67
N GLY A 19 -22.12 -4.54 -14.38
CA GLY A 19 -21.69 -3.50 -13.44
C GLY A 19 -21.45 -4.02 -12.02
N MET A 20 -22.32 -4.90 -11.54
CA MET A 20 -22.19 -5.54 -10.22
C MET A 20 -20.96 -6.46 -10.15
N ASN A 21 -20.68 -7.23 -11.21
CA ASN A 21 -19.48 -8.07 -11.27
C ASN A 21 -18.19 -7.25 -11.28
N ILE A 22 -18.15 -6.16 -12.07
CA ILE A 22 -16.98 -5.26 -12.11
C ILE A 22 -16.75 -4.62 -10.74
N TYR A 23 -17.82 -4.25 -10.02
CA TYR A 23 -17.71 -3.73 -8.66
C TYR A 23 -17.05 -4.73 -7.70
N TYR A 24 -17.48 -6.00 -7.68
CA TYR A 24 -16.87 -7.00 -6.81
C TYR A 24 -15.42 -7.32 -7.17
N ILE A 25 -15.09 -7.33 -8.47
CA ILE A 25 -13.71 -7.47 -8.94
C ILE A 25 -12.86 -6.29 -8.45
N ALA A 26 -13.35 -5.06 -8.60
CA ALA A 26 -12.65 -3.86 -8.13
C ALA A 26 -12.49 -3.89 -6.60
N LEU A 27 -13.52 -4.24 -5.85
CA LEU A 27 -13.46 -4.36 -4.39
C LEU A 27 -12.42 -5.40 -3.96
N THR A 28 -12.40 -6.57 -4.61
CA THR A 28 -11.43 -7.63 -4.32
C THR A 28 -10.02 -7.17 -4.63
N ALA A 29 -9.80 -6.56 -5.81
CA ALA A 29 -8.51 -6.00 -6.19
C ALA A 29 -8.04 -4.90 -5.21
N HIS A 30 -8.95 -4.10 -4.68
CA HIS A 30 -8.65 -3.08 -3.68
C HIS A 30 -8.18 -3.69 -2.36
N ILE A 31 -8.91 -4.70 -1.84
CA ILE A 31 -8.52 -5.40 -0.60
C ILE A 31 -7.18 -6.11 -0.79
N MET A 32 -6.98 -6.75 -1.95
CA MET A 32 -5.69 -7.37 -2.31
C MET A 32 -4.57 -6.34 -2.32
N GLY A 33 -4.78 -5.16 -2.91
CA GLY A 33 -3.79 -4.08 -2.97
C GLY A 33 -3.36 -3.59 -1.57
N ILE A 34 -4.30 -3.33 -0.67
CA ILE A 34 -4.00 -2.94 0.73
C ILE A 34 -3.26 -4.08 1.44
N THR A 35 -3.74 -5.31 1.31
CA THR A 35 -3.14 -6.48 1.98
C THR A 35 -1.71 -6.72 1.48
N MET A 36 -1.48 -6.59 0.18
CA MET A 36 -0.16 -6.71 -0.45
C MET A 36 0.79 -5.62 0.05
N MET A 37 0.33 -4.37 0.14
CA MET A 37 1.16 -3.28 0.69
C MET A 37 1.48 -3.46 2.17
N ALA A 38 0.51 -3.89 2.97
CA ALA A 38 0.71 -4.17 4.40
C ALA A 38 1.71 -5.33 4.59
N GLY A 39 1.52 -6.43 3.86
CA GLY A 39 2.43 -7.58 3.88
C GLY A 39 3.84 -7.21 3.40
N ALA A 40 3.96 -6.45 2.31
CA ALA A 40 5.25 -5.97 1.83
C ALA A 40 5.97 -5.10 2.86
N THR A 41 5.24 -4.21 3.56
CA THR A 41 5.79 -3.37 4.63
C THR A 41 6.26 -4.20 5.83
N LEU A 42 5.52 -5.27 6.17
CA LEU A 42 5.92 -6.18 7.24
C LEU A 42 7.19 -6.95 6.89
N VAL A 43 7.27 -7.46 5.65
CA VAL A 43 8.48 -8.14 5.15
C VAL A 43 9.67 -7.18 5.11
N ASP A 44 9.47 -5.95 4.63
CA ASP A 44 10.48 -4.87 4.64
C ASP A 44 11.03 -4.66 6.06
N TYR A 45 10.14 -4.51 7.04
CA TYR A 45 10.51 -4.34 8.45
C TYR A 45 11.31 -5.52 9.01
N VAL A 46 10.91 -6.75 8.71
CA VAL A 46 11.60 -7.96 9.18
C VAL A 46 13.01 -8.07 8.60
N ILE A 47 13.15 -7.89 7.28
CA ILE A 47 14.46 -7.93 6.60
C ILE A 47 15.34 -6.80 7.12
N TYR A 48 14.77 -5.61 7.31
CA TYR A 48 15.47 -4.46 7.86
C TYR A 48 15.99 -4.71 9.29
N LYS A 49 15.15 -5.27 10.16
CA LYS A 49 15.54 -5.67 11.52
C LYS A 49 16.67 -6.70 11.50
N GLN A 50 16.62 -7.64 10.55
CA GLN A 50 17.65 -8.65 10.39
C GLN A 50 18.97 -8.05 9.88
N CYS A 51 18.92 -7.13 8.91
CA CYS A 51 20.08 -6.39 8.41
C CYS A 51 20.81 -5.67 9.56
N TRP A 52 20.07 -5.00 10.45
CA TRP A 52 20.65 -4.33 11.63
C TRP A 52 21.29 -5.28 12.63
N LYS A 53 20.77 -6.49 12.78
CA LYS A 53 21.34 -7.49 13.68
C LYS A 53 22.72 -7.95 13.21
N TYR A 54 22.92 -8.09 11.91
CA TYR A 54 24.18 -8.61 11.34
C TYR A 54 25.19 -7.53 10.96
N LEU A 55 24.78 -6.26 10.95
CA LEU A 55 25.66 -5.15 10.60
C LEU A 55 26.90 -5.02 11.51
N PRO A 56 26.81 -5.22 12.85
CA PRO A 56 27.98 -5.17 13.73
C PRO A 56 28.96 -6.30 13.49
N ASP A 57 28.45 -7.51 13.19
CA ASP A 57 29.26 -8.73 13.11
C ASP A 57 29.91 -8.93 11.74
N SER A 58 29.22 -8.55 10.65
CA SER A 58 29.73 -8.73 9.29
C SER A 58 28.97 -7.91 8.25
N LYS A 59 29.61 -6.83 7.76
CA LYS A 59 29.09 -6.02 6.64
C LYS A 59 28.71 -6.85 5.39
N PRO A 60 29.47 -7.88 4.96
CA PRO A 60 29.09 -8.68 3.79
C PRO A 60 27.76 -9.42 3.98
N LYS A 61 27.49 -9.95 5.18
CA LYS A 61 26.20 -10.62 5.47
C LYS A 61 25.05 -9.63 5.47
N ALA A 62 25.27 -8.42 6.01
CA ALA A 62 24.27 -7.36 5.99
C ALA A 62 23.94 -6.89 4.55
N LEU A 63 24.93 -6.84 3.66
CA LEU A 63 24.72 -6.52 2.23
C LEU A 63 23.89 -7.58 1.51
N VAL A 64 24.17 -8.86 1.70
CA VAL A 64 23.39 -9.96 1.11
C VAL A 64 21.93 -9.92 1.59
N ILE A 65 21.70 -9.65 2.88
CA ILE A 65 20.35 -9.51 3.42
C ILE A 65 19.64 -8.28 2.83
N HIS A 66 20.37 -7.17 2.66
CA HIS A 66 19.84 -5.95 2.05
C HIS A 66 19.49 -6.15 0.57
N GLU A 67 20.17 -7.02 -0.17
CA GLU A 67 19.81 -7.36 -1.56
C GLU A 67 18.39 -7.93 -1.67
N GLY A 68 17.92 -8.64 -0.63
CA GLY A 68 16.54 -9.10 -0.51
C GLY A 68 15.50 -7.97 -0.51
N LEU A 69 15.88 -6.74 -0.15
CA LEU A 69 15.00 -5.56 -0.20
C LEU A 69 14.76 -5.04 -1.62
N SER A 70 15.57 -5.43 -2.61
CA SER A 70 15.49 -4.89 -3.98
C SER A 70 14.14 -5.11 -4.67
N LYS A 71 13.43 -6.21 -4.32
CA LYS A 71 12.14 -6.57 -4.93
C LYS A 71 10.93 -6.00 -4.18
N ILE A 72 11.09 -5.57 -2.94
CA ILE A 72 9.99 -5.06 -2.10
C ILE A 72 9.38 -3.77 -2.68
N PRO A 73 10.14 -2.78 -3.19
CA PRO A 73 9.58 -1.60 -3.83
C PRO A 73 8.70 -1.91 -5.03
N LEU A 74 9.05 -2.94 -5.82
CA LEU A 74 8.22 -3.40 -6.94
C LEU A 74 6.88 -3.95 -6.45
N LEU A 75 6.92 -4.79 -5.41
CA LEU A 75 5.72 -5.37 -4.80
C LEU A 75 4.79 -4.29 -4.24
N ILE A 76 5.36 -3.29 -3.53
CA ILE A 76 4.64 -2.12 -3.04
C ILE A 76 4.04 -1.32 -4.20
N GLY A 77 4.81 -1.08 -5.27
CA GLY A 77 4.34 -0.36 -6.46
C GLY A 77 3.14 -1.02 -7.13
N ILE A 78 3.15 -2.35 -7.27
CA ILE A 78 2.01 -3.12 -7.81
C ILE A 78 0.78 -2.96 -6.89
N GLY A 79 0.97 -3.05 -5.57
CA GLY A 79 -0.11 -2.85 -4.60
C GLY A 79 -0.73 -1.45 -4.68
N ILE A 80 0.10 -0.41 -4.84
CA ILE A 80 -0.35 0.98 -5.03
C ILE A 80 -1.18 1.11 -6.30
N MET A 81 -0.71 0.55 -7.42
CA MET A 81 -1.40 0.60 -8.70
C MET A 81 -2.77 -0.10 -8.61
N LEU A 82 -2.81 -1.29 -8.01
CA LEU A 82 -4.05 -2.01 -7.73
C LEU A 82 -5.03 -1.16 -6.93
N LEU A 83 -4.57 -0.50 -5.86
CA LEU A 83 -5.41 0.34 -5.01
C LEU A 83 -6.01 1.55 -5.73
N ILE A 84 -5.20 2.26 -6.50
CA ILE A 84 -5.65 3.46 -7.22
C ILE A 84 -6.67 3.07 -8.28
N ILE A 85 -6.34 2.10 -9.14
CA ILE A 85 -7.22 1.69 -10.24
C ILE A 85 -8.54 1.16 -9.68
N SER A 86 -8.49 0.24 -8.72
CA SER A 86 -9.71 -0.31 -8.10
C SER A 86 -10.53 0.73 -7.37
N GLY A 87 -9.89 1.65 -6.63
CA GLY A 87 -10.55 2.73 -5.90
C GLY A 87 -11.32 3.66 -6.84
N VAL A 88 -10.68 4.07 -7.93
CA VAL A 88 -11.30 4.92 -8.96
C VAL A 88 -12.45 4.19 -9.65
N THR A 89 -12.28 2.92 -10.02
CA THR A 89 -13.35 2.11 -10.63
C THR A 89 -14.57 2.01 -9.72
N MET A 90 -14.39 1.77 -8.41
CA MET A 90 -15.50 1.74 -7.46
C MET A 90 -16.21 3.10 -7.35
N MET A 91 -15.46 4.21 -7.36
CA MET A 91 -16.04 5.56 -7.33
C MET A 91 -16.86 5.88 -8.60
N GLN A 92 -16.38 5.45 -9.76
CA GLN A 92 -17.09 5.65 -11.04
C GLN A 92 -18.39 4.85 -11.09
N ILE A 93 -18.37 3.56 -10.72
CA ILE A 93 -19.56 2.69 -10.74
C ILE A 93 -20.62 3.19 -9.76
N THR A 94 -20.20 3.68 -8.60
CA THR A 94 -21.12 4.16 -7.55
C THR A 94 -21.57 5.61 -7.77
N LYS A 95 -21.21 6.22 -8.90
CA LYS A 95 -21.53 7.62 -9.26
C LYS A 95 -21.18 8.63 -8.16
N GLY A 96 -20.13 8.34 -7.38
CA GLY A 96 -19.70 9.20 -6.27
C GLY A 96 -20.57 9.15 -5.01
N VAL A 97 -21.55 8.25 -4.89
CA VAL A 97 -22.39 8.11 -3.67
C VAL A 97 -21.53 7.81 -2.43
N PHE A 98 -20.46 7.03 -2.59
CA PHE A 98 -19.49 6.81 -1.50
C PHE A 98 -18.64 8.04 -1.20
N GLY A 99 -18.49 8.96 -2.16
CA GLY A 99 -17.78 10.22 -1.97
C GLY A 99 -18.43 11.16 -0.98
N GLU A 100 -19.74 11.01 -0.68
CA GLU A 100 -20.42 11.80 0.36
C GLU A 100 -20.26 11.23 1.78
N GLN A 101 -19.90 9.96 1.91
CA GLN A 101 -19.75 9.32 3.22
C GLN A 101 -18.40 9.73 3.84
N LEU A 102 -18.45 10.33 5.04
CA LEU A 102 -17.27 10.82 5.76
C LEU A 102 -16.22 9.70 5.95
N TRP A 103 -16.70 8.51 6.30
CA TRP A 103 -15.87 7.31 6.44
C TRP A 103 -15.01 7.00 5.21
N PHE A 104 -15.58 7.11 4.00
CA PHE A 104 -14.86 6.83 2.77
C PHE A 104 -13.80 7.89 2.48
N ARG A 105 -14.12 9.18 2.71
CA ARG A 105 -13.17 10.30 2.57
C ARG A 105 -11.96 10.12 3.48
N ILE A 106 -12.19 9.77 4.75
CA ILE A 106 -11.11 9.53 5.72
C ILE A 106 -10.26 8.34 5.28
N LYS A 107 -10.88 7.21 4.94
CA LYS A 107 -10.16 6.00 4.49
C LYS A 107 -9.30 6.28 3.26
N PHE A 108 -9.86 6.97 2.27
CA PHE A 108 -9.15 7.32 1.04
C PHE A 108 -7.98 8.27 1.31
N GLY A 109 -8.19 9.29 2.15
CA GLY A 109 -7.13 10.20 2.58
C GLY A 109 -5.99 9.48 3.29
N LEU A 110 -6.29 8.51 4.15
CA LEU A 110 -5.28 7.70 4.84
C LEU A 110 -4.50 6.80 3.86
N VAL A 111 -5.16 6.19 2.88
CA VAL A 111 -4.48 5.40 1.83
C VAL A 111 -3.51 6.29 1.05
N LEU A 112 -3.94 7.48 0.62
CA LEU A 112 -3.06 8.43 -0.05
C LEU A 112 -1.89 8.87 0.85
N LEU A 113 -2.14 9.09 2.14
CA LEU A 113 -1.10 9.43 3.11
C LEU A 113 -0.06 8.32 3.23
N ILE A 114 -0.47 7.03 3.26
CA ILE A 114 0.46 5.89 3.24
C ILE A 114 1.31 5.92 1.98
N ILE A 115 0.71 6.12 0.80
CA ILE A 115 1.41 6.14 -0.48
C ILE A 115 2.46 7.25 -0.48
N ILE A 116 2.07 8.47 -0.10
CA ILE A 116 2.95 9.63 -0.06
C ILE A 116 4.07 9.42 0.96
N ASN A 117 3.75 8.94 2.17
CA ASN A 117 4.75 8.66 3.20
C ASN A 117 5.75 7.60 2.75
N GLY A 118 5.28 6.51 2.12
CA GLY A 118 6.12 5.44 1.58
C GLY A 118 7.10 5.93 0.52
N LEU A 119 6.63 6.75 -0.42
CA LEU A 119 7.46 7.32 -1.49
C LEU A 119 8.42 8.40 -0.98
N ALA A 120 7.96 9.27 -0.07
CA ALA A 120 8.74 10.41 0.42
C ALA A 120 9.77 10.01 1.48
N VAL A 121 9.40 9.14 2.42
CA VAL A 121 10.26 8.78 3.56
C VAL A 121 10.91 7.42 3.32
N GLY A 122 10.14 6.37 3.05
CA GLY A 122 10.64 5.00 2.89
C GLY A 122 11.73 4.90 1.82
N ARG A 123 11.42 5.33 0.59
CA ARG A 123 12.38 5.27 -0.53
C ARG A 123 13.65 6.08 -0.26
N ARG A 124 13.53 7.29 0.30
CA ARG A 124 14.69 8.14 0.59
C ARG A 124 15.61 7.53 1.64
N GLN A 125 15.04 6.95 2.70
CA GLN A 125 15.83 6.37 3.78
C GLN A 125 16.46 5.04 3.36
N GLY A 126 15.76 4.21 2.56
CA GLY A 126 16.33 2.99 1.97
C GLY A 126 17.54 3.26 1.07
N LEU A 127 17.45 4.27 0.19
CA LEU A 127 18.59 4.68 -0.65
C LEU A 127 19.76 5.23 0.17
N LYS A 128 19.48 5.97 1.25
CA LYS A 128 20.53 6.44 2.18
C LYS A 128 21.22 5.29 2.88
N LEU A 129 20.48 4.28 3.33
CA LEU A 129 21.08 3.10 3.94
C LEU A 129 21.96 2.34 2.93
N ALA A 130 21.46 2.08 1.73
CA ALA A 130 22.21 1.41 0.67
C ALA A 130 23.53 2.13 0.38
N LYS A 131 23.50 3.47 0.29
CA LYS A 131 24.71 4.28 0.08
C LYS A 131 25.70 4.15 1.23
N LEU A 132 25.24 4.19 2.49
CA LEU A 132 26.10 4.07 3.66
C LEU A 132 26.68 2.67 3.86
N LEU A 133 26.00 1.63 3.38
CA LEU A 133 26.54 0.27 3.39
C LEU A 133 27.72 0.10 2.42
N LEU A 134 27.75 0.92 1.35
CA LEU A 134 28.84 0.94 0.37
C LEU A 134 29.98 1.88 0.77
N GLU A 135 29.72 2.92 1.56
CA GLU A 135 30.74 3.86 2.04
C GLU A 135 31.54 3.27 3.24
N ALA A 136 32.87 3.38 3.20
CA ALA A 136 33.74 2.89 4.27
C ALA A 136 33.65 3.73 5.57
N THR A 137 33.25 5.00 5.46
CA THR A 137 33.21 6.00 6.54
C THR A 137 31.87 6.00 7.28
N LEU A 138 31.61 4.90 7.97
CA LEU A 138 30.40 4.68 8.75
C LEU A 138 30.51 5.32 10.15
N THR A 139 29.95 6.51 10.32
CA THR A 139 29.83 7.12 11.66
C THR A 139 28.61 6.53 12.39
N GLU A 140 28.81 5.99 13.59
CA GLU A 140 27.73 5.38 14.40
C GLU A 140 26.53 6.32 14.63
N ALA A 141 26.78 7.62 14.79
CA ALA A 141 25.73 8.62 14.95
C ALA A 141 24.81 8.74 13.73
N LYS A 142 25.36 8.67 12.51
CA LYS A 142 24.57 8.70 11.26
C LYS A 142 23.75 7.42 11.10
N LEU A 143 24.35 6.29 11.47
CA LEU A 143 23.74 4.98 11.44
C LEU A 143 22.50 4.90 12.36
N LEU A 144 22.67 5.32 13.62
CA LEU A 144 21.60 5.34 14.62
C LEU A 144 20.44 6.24 14.21
N LYS A 145 20.75 7.42 13.64
CA LYS A 145 19.72 8.34 13.13
C LYS A 145 18.87 7.71 12.03
N ILE A 146 19.50 6.99 11.10
CA ILE A 146 18.79 6.31 10.01
C ILE A 146 17.96 5.15 10.53
N LYS A 147 18.52 4.34 11.44
CA LYS A 147 17.79 3.25 12.11
C LYS A 147 16.51 3.76 12.79
N ASN A 148 16.60 4.84 13.56
CA ASN A 148 15.44 5.40 14.26
C ASN A 148 14.39 5.93 13.28
N ASN A 149 14.81 6.68 12.23
CA ASN A 149 13.89 7.20 11.23
C ASN A 149 13.15 6.10 10.47
N LEU A 150 13.86 5.05 10.06
CA LEU A 150 13.24 3.91 9.38
C LEU A 150 12.35 3.09 10.32
N THR A 151 12.73 2.93 11.59
CA THR A 151 11.86 2.25 12.58
C THR A 151 10.57 3.03 12.78
N LEU A 152 10.66 4.36 12.93
CA LEU A 152 9.50 5.23 13.09
C LEU A 152 8.62 5.23 11.83
N PHE A 153 9.24 5.21 10.64
CA PHE A 153 8.54 5.06 9.37
C PHE A 153 7.73 3.75 9.33
N HIS A 154 8.38 2.59 9.55
CA HIS A 154 7.68 1.29 9.52
C HIS A 154 6.57 1.22 10.57
N LEU A 155 6.83 1.71 11.78
CA LEU A 155 5.84 1.74 12.85
C LEU A 155 4.64 2.62 12.47
N SER A 156 4.90 3.82 11.93
CA SER A 156 3.83 4.73 11.48
C SER A 156 2.99 4.10 10.37
N GLN A 157 3.63 3.41 9.41
CA GLN A 157 2.95 2.79 8.29
C GLN A 157 2.10 1.59 8.73
N LEU A 158 2.59 0.79 9.69
CA LEU A 158 1.85 -0.33 10.26
C LEU A 158 0.65 0.15 11.08
N VAL A 159 0.81 1.22 11.89
CA VAL A 159 -0.29 1.86 12.61
C VAL A 159 -1.35 2.39 11.62
N LEU A 160 -0.94 3.04 10.54
CA LEU A 160 -1.88 3.51 9.51
C LEU A 160 -2.64 2.37 8.84
N PHE A 161 -1.99 1.24 8.53
CA PHE A 161 -2.69 0.06 8.00
C PHE A 161 -3.72 -0.49 8.99
N VAL A 162 -3.38 -0.58 10.28
CA VAL A 162 -4.31 -1.02 11.32
C VAL A 162 -5.51 -0.08 11.40
N ILE A 163 -5.28 1.24 11.39
CA ILE A 163 -6.37 2.23 11.39
C ILE A 163 -7.26 2.05 10.16
N ILE A 164 -6.69 1.91 8.96
CA ILE A 164 -7.46 1.68 7.72
C ILE A 164 -8.28 0.38 7.82
N PHE A 165 -7.73 -0.66 8.44
CA PHE A 165 -8.43 -1.94 8.61
C PHE A 165 -9.60 -1.82 9.59
N ILE A 166 -9.39 -1.16 10.73
CA ILE A 166 -10.43 -0.87 11.72
C ILE A 166 -11.53 -0.03 11.08
N LEU A 167 -11.16 1.05 10.39
CA LEU A 167 -12.12 1.85 9.62
C LEU A 167 -12.84 0.95 8.61
N SER A 168 -12.15 0.06 7.89
CA SER A 168 -12.81 -0.82 6.92
C SER A 168 -13.94 -1.68 7.50
N VAL A 169 -13.86 -2.04 8.79
CA VAL A 169 -14.90 -2.81 9.50
C VAL A 169 -15.98 -1.89 10.09
N PHE A 170 -15.58 -0.78 10.70
CA PHE A 170 -16.50 0.15 11.36
C PHE A 170 -16.93 1.27 10.42
N LYS A 171 -18.07 1.09 9.76
CA LYS A 171 -18.73 2.12 8.95
C LYS A 171 -19.51 3.08 9.87
N PHE A 172 -19.16 4.36 9.82
CA PHE A 172 -19.91 5.44 10.48
C PHE A 172 -20.26 6.53 9.45
N ASN A 173 -21.28 7.32 9.75
CA ASN A 173 -21.75 8.40 8.87
C ASN A 173 -21.69 9.73 9.63
#